data_AF-X1PTK9-F1
#
_entry.id   AF-X1PTK9-F1
#
_cell.length_a   1.000
_cell.length_b   1.000
_cell.length_c   1.000
_cell.angle_alpha   90.00
_cell.angle_beta   90.00
_cell.angle_gamma   90.00
#
_symmetry.space_group_name_H-M   'P 1'
#
loop_
_entity.id
_entity.type
_entity.pdbx_description
1 polymer ?
#
loop_
_entity_poly.entity_id
_entity_poly.type
_entity_poly.pdbx_seq_one_letter_code
_entity_poly.pdbx_strand_id
1 'polypeptide(L)'
;SAIEQLRHQHAIWEPVEHPVEFDDLIFLDVESNVEGKPFMNQKGIQYRVVPNFPFPVPGFAEQLSGMRRNEDKEFKLRFPLDFPRGELVGKEAWFKVRVTEIKQERLPELDDEFATEINPDFKTLDSLREQVSTSLRLKAEERARIDFEERIIEAVVDLTKVEFPPILTEIEIDRLLSERLRYLQREGRSLEEYLSSINKSEEELREELRPLATKMVTRSLVLRKIAEEEKIEVSDTEIEADIEGMVRSA
;
A
#
# COMPACT_ATOMS: atom_id res chain seq x y z
N SER A 1 1.14 0.73 19.25
CA SER A 1 2.21 -0.31 19.27
C SER A 1 1.77 -1.45 18.35
N ALA A 2 2.63 -2.43 18.04
CA ALA A 2 2.23 -3.59 17.23
C ALA A 2 1.10 -4.41 17.88
N ILE A 3 1.09 -4.49 19.21
CA ILE A 3 0.02 -5.13 19.98
C ILE A 3 -1.30 -4.37 19.86
N GLU A 4 -1.31 -3.04 19.89
CA GLU A 4 -2.54 -2.27 19.62
C GLU A 4 -3.04 -2.50 18.20
N GLN A 5 -2.15 -2.60 17.20
CA GLN A 5 -2.58 -2.90 15.83
C GLN A 5 -3.25 -4.28 15.74
N LEU A 6 -2.70 -5.30 16.40
CA LEU A 6 -3.35 -6.62 16.50
C LEU A 6 -4.71 -6.52 17.20
N ARG A 7 -4.79 -5.71 18.27
CA ARG A 7 -6.02 -5.49 19.01
C ARG A 7 -7.12 -4.86 18.16
N HIS A 8 -6.78 -3.89 17.30
CA HIS A 8 -7.70 -3.31 16.32
C HIS A 8 -8.09 -4.30 15.21
N GLN A 9 -7.17 -5.18 14.77
CA GLN A 9 -7.48 -6.20 13.77
C GLN A 9 -8.47 -7.27 14.27
N HIS A 10 -8.42 -7.56 15.57
CA HIS A 10 -9.31 -8.51 16.23
C HIS A 10 -10.48 -7.82 16.96
N ALA A 11 -10.72 -6.53 16.68
CA ALA A 11 -11.83 -5.82 17.26
C ALA A 11 -13.18 -6.36 16.76
N ILE A 12 -14.16 -6.39 17.66
CA ILE A 12 -15.52 -6.79 17.34
C ILE A 12 -16.34 -5.53 17.07
N TRP A 13 -17.12 -5.55 16.00
CA TRP A 13 -18.03 -4.45 15.65
C TRP A 13 -19.44 -4.74 16.17
N GLU A 14 -19.85 -4.05 17.22
CA GLU A 14 -21.15 -4.24 17.85
C GLU A 14 -22.15 -3.16 17.39
N PRO A 15 -23.41 -3.50 17.08
CA PRO A 15 -24.43 -2.52 16.76
C PRO A 15 -24.72 -1.57 17.91
N VAL A 16 -24.85 -0.28 17.61
CA VAL A 16 -25.12 0.79 18.60
C VAL A 16 -26.29 1.67 18.18
N GLU A 17 -26.90 2.35 19.16
CA GLU A 17 -28.05 3.24 18.94
C GLU A 17 -27.74 4.73 19.11
N HIS A 18 -26.50 5.07 19.51
CA HIS A 18 -26.09 6.47 19.60
C HIS A 18 -25.98 7.12 18.20
N PRO A 19 -26.03 8.46 18.11
CA PRO A 19 -25.70 9.15 16.87
C PRO A 19 -24.31 8.77 16.38
N VAL A 20 -24.07 8.86 15.08
CA VAL A 20 -22.78 8.57 14.44
C VAL A 20 -21.68 9.42 15.07
N GLU A 21 -20.67 8.74 15.61
CA GLU A 21 -19.45 9.35 16.13
C GLU A 21 -18.26 9.06 15.19
N PHE A 22 -17.13 9.71 15.45
CA PHE A 22 -15.89 9.34 14.75
C PHE A 22 -15.44 7.94 15.19
N ASP A 23 -14.77 7.23 14.28
CA ASP A 23 -14.34 5.84 14.40
C ASP A 23 -15.45 4.78 14.34
N ASP A 24 -16.72 5.16 14.31
CA ASP A 24 -17.81 4.24 14.03
C ASP A 24 -17.71 3.64 12.62
N LEU A 25 -18.19 2.40 12.51
CA LEU A 25 -18.43 1.73 11.24
C LEU A 25 -19.92 1.79 10.93
N ILE A 26 -20.26 2.48 9.84
CA ILE A 26 -21.64 2.66 9.43
C ILE A 26 -21.91 1.94 8.12
N PHE A 27 -23.13 1.44 8.00
CA PHE A 27 -23.70 1.01 6.73
C PHE A 27 -24.59 2.12 6.22
N LEU A 28 -24.41 2.52 4.97
CA LEU A 28 -25.21 3.58 4.40
C LEU A 28 -25.55 3.36 2.92
N ASP A 29 -26.64 3.97 2.49
CA ASP A 29 -26.98 4.11 1.08
C ASP A 29 -26.50 5.50 0.62
N VAL A 30 -25.74 5.56 -0.47
CA VAL A 30 -25.25 6.81 -1.08
C VAL A 30 -25.80 6.95 -2.47
N GLU A 31 -26.41 8.11 -2.72
CA GLU A 31 -26.64 8.64 -4.06
C GLU A 31 -25.85 9.95 -4.20
N SER A 32 -25.09 10.10 -5.28
CA SER A 32 -24.32 11.31 -5.54
C SER A 32 -24.38 11.74 -7.00
N ASN A 33 -24.37 13.06 -7.20
CA ASN A 33 -24.37 13.70 -8.50
C ASN A 33 -23.26 14.76 -8.56
N VAL A 34 -22.56 14.84 -9.68
CA VAL A 34 -21.55 15.88 -9.96
C VAL A 34 -22.03 16.65 -11.19
N GLU A 35 -22.23 17.97 -11.06
CA GLU A 35 -22.72 18.83 -12.16
C GLU A 35 -23.99 18.30 -12.86
N GLY A 36 -24.90 17.70 -12.09
CA GLY A 36 -26.16 17.13 -12.59
C GLY A 36 -26.04 15.76 -13.27
N LYS A 37 -24.85 15.15 -13.29
CA LYS A 37 -24.64 13.77 -13.76
C LYS A 37 -24.52 12.80 -12.57
N PRO A 38 -25.20 11.64 -12.60
CA PRO A 38 -25.02 10.60 -11.60
C PRO A 38 -23.55 10.16 -11.52
N PHE A 39 -23.00 10.16 -10.31
CA PHE A 39 -21.62 9.76 -10.05
C PHE A 39 -21.54 8.45 -9.27
N MET A 40 -22.38 8.28 -8.24
CA MET A 40 -22.45 7.06 -7.44
C MET A 40 -23.89 6.80 -7.03
N ASN A 41 -24.37 5.57 -7.17
CA ASN A 41 -25.58 5.08 -6.52
C ASN A 41 -25.28 3.68 -5.99
N GLN A 42 -24.99 3.58 -4.69
CA GLN A 42 -24.66 2.32 -4.04
C GLN A 42 -25.43 2.21 -2.73
N LYS A 43 -25.90 0.99 -2.45
CA LYS A 43 -26.66 0.68 -1.24
C LYS A 43 -25.90 -0.26 -0.35
N GLY A 44 -26.07 -0.11 0.96
CA GLY A 44 -25.41 -0.92 1.97
C GLY A 44 -23.88 -0.84 1.92
N ILE A 45 -23.32 0.32 1.53
CA ILE A 45 -21.87 0.50 1.57
C ILE A 45 -21.42 0.56 3.02
N GLN A 46 -20.33 -0.13 3.31
CA GLN A 46 -19.65 -0.05 4.59
C GLN A 46 -18.67 1.12 4.56
N TYR A 47 -18.77 2.03 5.53
CA TYR A 47 -17.93 3.22 5.63
C TYR A 47 -17.46 3.43 7.06
N ARG A 48 -16.15 3.62 7.26
CA ARG A 48 -15.59 3.99 8.56
C ARG A 48 -15.52 5.51 8.67
N VAL A 49 -16.09 6.08 9.73
CA VAL A 49 -16.21 7.53 9.91
C VAL A 49 -14.90 8.08 10.46
N VAL A 50 -13.94 8.34 9.58
CA VAL A 50 -12.62 8.87 9.96
C VAL A 50 -12.53 10.36 9.56
N PRO A 51 -12.11 11.26 10.47
CA PRO A 51 -11.91 12.67 10.15
C PRO A 51 -10.96 12.86 8.97
N ASN A 52 -11.25 13.83 8.11
CA ASN A 52 -10.44 14.16 6.93
C ASN A 52 -10.15 12.96 5.99
N PHE A 53 -10.97 11.91 6.02
CA PHE A 53 -10.79 10.79 5.11
C PHE A 53 -11.00 11.26 3.65
N PRO A 54 -10.03 11.04 2.75
CA PRO A 54 -10.07 11.62 1.41
C PRO A 54 -11.15 11.02 0.49
N PHE A 55 -11.74 9.89 0.89
CA PHE A 55 -12.77 9.19 0.12
C PHE A 55 -14.14 9.25 0.84
N PRO A 56 -15.26 9.44 0.13
CA PRO A 56 -15.37 9.74 -1.31
C PRO A 56 -14.93 11.16 -1.67
N VAL A 57 -14.99 12.10 -0.73
CA VAL A 57 -14.47 13.47 -0.84
C VAL A 57 -14.13 13.97 0.58
N PRO A 58 -13.05 14.76 0.78
CA PRO A 58 -12.77 15.36 2.08
C PRO A 58 -13.97 16.17 2.62
N GLY A 59 -14.25 16.03 3.91
CA GLY A 59 -15.43 16.65 4.54
C GLY A 59 -16.66 15.74 4.59
N PHE A 60 -16.64 14.57 3.94
CA PHE A 60 -17.79 13.66 3.90
C PHE A 60 -18.10 13.06 5.28
N ALA A 61 -17.10 12.57 6.00
CA ALA A 61 -17.27 11.98 7.33
C ALA A 61 -17.88 12.98 8.34
N GLU A 62 -17.46 14.23 8.27
CA GLU A 62 -17.94 15.33 9.12
C GLU A 62 -19.43 15.64 8.87
N GLN A 63 -19.92 15.40 7.65
CA GLN A 63 -21.35 15.53 7.37
C GLN A 63 -22.18 14.36 7.93
N LEU A 64 -21.58 13.20 8.16
CA LEU A 64 -22.27 12.04 8.73
C LEU A 64 -22.31 12.07 10.26
N SER A 65 -21.35 12.75 10.89
CA SER A 65 -21.30 12.89 12.35
C SER A 65 -22.61 13.47 12.90
N GLY A 66 -23.13 12.84 13.95
CA GLY A 66 -24.38 13.20 14.61
C GLY A 66 -25.66 12.68 13.94
N MET A 67 -25.58 12.02 12.78
CA MET A 67 -26.75 11.36 12.17
C MET A 67 -27.19 10.15 12.99
N ARG A 68 -28.48 9.82 12.97
CA ARG A 68 -29.02 8.61 13.59
C ARG A 68 -29.32 7.52 12.56
N ARG A 69 -29.52 6.30 13.05
CA ARG A 69 -30.01 5.19 12.23
C ARG A 69 -31.32 5.55 11.55
N ASN A 70 -31.43 5.20 10.26
CA ASN A 70 -32.51 5.49 9.34
C ASN A 70 -32.74 6.98 9.04
N GLU A 71 -31.77 7.85 9.36
CA GLU A 71 -31.83 9.27 9.01
C GLU A 71 -31.33 9.51 7.58
N ASP A 72 -32.06 10.34 6.83
CA ASP A 72 -31.68 10.83 5.52
C ASP A 72 -31.03 12.21 5.66
N LYS A 73 -29.89 12.44 5.01
CA LYS A 73 -29.25 13.75 4.94
C LYS A 73 -28.79 14.06 3.53
N GLU A 74 -28.93 15.31 3.14
CA GLU A 74 -28.50 15.82 1.85
C GLU A 74 -27.52 16.97 2.07
N PHE A 75 -26.38 16.94 1.40
CA PHE A 75 -25.35 17.96 1.52
C PHE A 75 -24.52 18.07 0.23
N LYS A 76 -23.73 19.15 0.15
CA LYS A 76 -22.86 19.44 -0.98
C LYS A 76 -21.43 19.56 -0.51
N LEU A 77 -20.51 18.96 -1.25
CA LEU A 77 -19.07 19.06 -1.02
C LEU A 77 -18.36 19.36 -2.33
N ARG A 78 -17.25 20.08 -2.24
CA ARG A 78 -16.45 20.46 -3.40
C ARG A 78 -15.16 19.67 -3.39
N PHE A 79 -14.79 19.10 -4.54
CA PHE A 79 -13.50 18.42 -4.66
C PHE A 79 -12.36 19.44 -4.55
N PRO A 80 -11.31 19.14 -3.77
CA PRO A 80 -10.18 20.04 -3.62
C PRO A 80 -9.34 20.10 -4.90
N LEU A 81 -8.45 21.10 -4.98
CA LEU A 81 -7.63 21.37 -6.17
C LEU A 81 -6.57 20.29 -6.44
N ASP A 82 -6.19 19.55 -5.41
CA ASP A 82 -5.18 18.48 -5.39
C ASP A 82 -5.81 17.07 -5.44
N PHE A 83 -7.10 16.96 -5.79
CA PHE A 83 -7.77 15.66 -5.86
C PHE A 83 -7.16 14.75 -6.95
N PRO A 84 -6.84 13.47 -6.66
CA PRO A 84 -6.15 12.59 -7.61
C PRO A 84 -6.85 12.38 -8.96
N ARG A 85 -8.18 12.58 -9.02
CA ARG A 85 -8.95 12.53 -10.28
C ARG A 85 -9.14 13.95 -10.83
N GLY A 86 -8.28 14.33 -11.77
CA GLY A 86 -8.29 15.65 -12.42
C GLY A 86 -9.65 16.08 -12.98
N GLU A 87 -10.46 15.15 -13.48
CA GLU A 87 -11.79 15.44 -14.04
C GLU A 87 -12.83 15.93 -13.01
N LEU A 88 -12.58 15.68 -11.72
CA LEU A 88 -13.46 16.05 -10.62
C LEU A 88 -12.98 17.31 -9.88
N VAL A 89 -11.76 17.75 -10.13
CA VAL A 89 -11.11 18.87 -9.43
C VAL A 89 -11.96 20.13 -9.49
N GLY A 90 -12.23 20.73 -8.33
CA GLY A 90 -12.97 21.98 -8.21
C GLY A 90 -14.48 21.89 -8.51
N LYS A 91 -14.99 20.70 -8.85
CA LYS A 91 -16.42 20.47 -9.08
C LYS A 91 -17.18 20.31 -7.77
N GLU A 92 -18.46 20.66 -7.79
CA GLU A 92 -19.38 20.44 -6.67
C GLU A 92 -20.11 19.10 -6.85
N ALA A 93 -20.05 18.27 -5.82
CA ALA A 93 -20.80 17.03 -5.70
C ALA A 93 -21.93 17.21 -4.70
N TRP A 94 -23.14 16.81 -5.09
CA TRP A 94 -24.27 16.66 -4.19
C TRP A 94 -24.36 15.21 -3.74
N PHE A 95 -24.62 15.01 -2.45
CA PHE A 95 -24.78 13.71 -1.83
C PHE A 95 -26.13 13.64 -1.12
N LYS A 96 -26.78 12.49 -1.27
CA LYS A 96 -27.89 12.03 -0.45
C LYS A 96 -27.47 10.73 0.20
N VAL A 97 -27.50 10.72 1.52
CA VAL A 97 -27.06 9.58 2.32
C VAL A 97 -28.16 9.14 3.25
N ARG A 98 -28.24 7.82 3.48
CA ARG A 98 -29.10 7.23 4.51
C ARG A 98 -28.29 6.26 5.34
N VAL A 99 -28.21 6.48 6.65
CA VAL A 99 -27.55 5.55 7.57
C VAL A 99 -28.50 4.39 7.86
N THR A 100 -28.12 3.14 7.58
CA THR A 100 -28.97 1.96 7.81
C THR A 100 -28.59 1.22 9.09
N GLU A 101 -27.30 1.23 9.45
CA GLU A 101 -26.76 0.61 10.66
C GLU A 101 -25.52 1.37 11.13
N ILE A 102 -25.32 1.42 12.46
CA ILE A 102 -24.15 2.01 13.11
C ILE A 102 -23.56 0.93 14.00
N LYS A 103 -22.26 0.71 13.89
CA LYS A 103 -21.50 -0.21 14.74
C LYS A 103 -20.31 0.52 15.34
N GLN A 104 -20.01 0.23 16.60
CA GLN A 104 -18.83 0.75 17.28
C GLN A 104 -17.76 -0.33 17.40
N GLU A 105 -16.49 0.09 17.32
CA GLU A 105 -15.34 -0.77 17.52
C GLU A 105 -15.19 -1.12 19.01
N ARG A 106 -15.43 -2.39 19.37
CA ARG A 106 -15.14 -2.89 20.71
C ARG A 106 -13.81 -3.63 20.68
N LEU A 107 -12.80 -2.99 21.27
CA LEU A 107 -11.49 -3.59 21.41
C LEU A 107 -11.52 -4.67 22.50
N PRO A 108 -11.00 -5.88 22.22
CA PRO A 108 -10.81 -6.88 23.26
C PRO A 108 -9.90 -6.34 24.36
N GLU A 109 -10.07 -6.88 25.58
CA GLU A 109 -9.14 -6.59 26.67
C GLU A 109 -7.77 -7.21 26.37
N LEU A 110 -6.70 -6.55 26.79
CA LEU A 110 -5.35 -7.09 26.60
C LEU A 110 -5.01 -8.01 27.77
N ASP A 111 -5.44 -9.26 27.65
CA ASP A 111 -5.25 -10.32 28.64
C ASP A 111 -4.80 -11.64 27.99
N ASP A 112 -4.79 -12.72 28.78
CA ASP A 112 -4.39 -14.05 28.33
C ASP A 112 -5.43 -14.71 27.38
N GLU A 113 -6.70 -14.28 27.46
CA GLU A 113 -7.75 -14.73 26.54
C GLU A 113 -7.48 -14.17 25.14
N PHE A 114 -7.15 -12.87 25.04
CA PHE A 114 -6.76 -12.24 23.78
C PHE A 114 -5.55 -12.90 23.13
N ALA A 115 -4.55 -13.32 23.91
CA ALA A 115 -3.39 -14.05 23.39
C ALA A 115 -3.81 -15.38 22.74
N THR A 116 -4.72 -16.10 23.38
CA THR A 116 -5.24 -17.39 22.92
C THR A 116 -6.13 -17.22 21.67
N GLU A 117 -6.90 -16.13 21.59
CA GLU A 117 -7.71 -15.79 20.41
C GLU A 117 -6.85 -15.49 19.17
N ILE A 118 -5.70 -14.83 19.35
CA ILE A 118 -4.76 -14.57 18.25
C ILE A 118 -4.12 -15.87 17.78
N ASN A 119 -3.63 -16.68 18.71
CA ASN A 119 -3.07 -17.98 18.41
C ASN A 119 -3.22 -18.90 19.63
N PRO A 120 -3.85 -20.07 19.49
CA PRO A 120 -4.01 -21.04 20.57
C PRO A 120 -2.71 -21.48 21.27
N ASP A 121 -1.56 -21.33 20.60
CA ASP A 121 -0.25 -21.64 21.17
C ASP A 121 0.23 -20.61 22.21
N PHE A 122 -0.29 -19.37 22.19
CA PHE A 122 0.04 -18.32 23.15
C PHE A 122 -0.94 -18.31 24.32
N LYS A 123 -0.53 -18.96 25.41
CA LYS A 123 -1.35 -19.08 26.63
C LYS A 123 -1.37 -17.83 27.51
N THR A 124 -0.49 -16.86 27.25
CA THR A 124 -0.38 -15.63 28.04
C THR A 124 -0.10 -14.42 27.16
N LEU A 125 -0.53 -13.24 27.62
CA LEU A 125 -0.22 -11.98 26.94
C LEU A 125 1.29 -11.73 26.83
N ASP A 126 2.06 -12.14 27.83
CA ASP A 126 3.51 -12.01 27.81
C ASP A 126 4.16 -12.89 26.73
N SER A 127 3.66 -14.12 26.54
CA SER A 127 4.13 -14.99 25.44
C SER A 127 3.84 -14.40 24.06
N LEU A 128 2.68 -13.77 23.87
CA LEU A 128 2.36 -13.04 22.65
C LEU A 128 3.30 -11.85 22.44
N ARG A 129 3.54 -11.05 23.49
CA ARG A 129 4.45 -9.89 23.42
C ARG A 129 5.88 -10.29 23.09
N GLU A 130 6.38 -11.38 23.69
CA GLU A 130 7.72 -11.90 23.42
C GLU A 130 7.85 -12.36 21.96
N GLN A 131 6.83 -13.05 21.43
CA GLN A 131 6.84 -13.47 20.03
C GLN A 131 6.77 -12.29 19.06
N VAL A 132 5.89 -11.32 19.32
CA VAL A 132 5.79 -10.10 18.49
C VAL A 132 7.10 -9.32 18.53
N SER A 133 7.72 -9.18 19.72
CA SER A 133 9.02 -8.54 19.87
C SER A 133 10.11 -9.29 19.09
N THR A 134 10.15 -10.61 19.19
CA THR A 134 11.10 -11.46 18.47
C THR A 134 10.93 -11.34 16.95
N SER A 135 9.69 -11.37 16.46
CA SER A 135 9.39 -11.20 15.03
C SER A 135 9.82 -9.81 14.52
N LEU A 136 9.53 -8.76 15.28
CA LEU A 136 9.94 -7.39 14.94
C LEU A 136 11.47 -7.24 14.94
N ARG A 137 12.15 -7.84 15.93
CA ARG A 137 13.62 -7.85 16.02
C ARG A 137 14.21 -8.57 14.80
N LEU A 138 13.74 -9.76 14.46
CA LEU A 138 14.23 -10.51 13.30
C LEU A 138 13.99 -9.75 11.99
N LYS A 139 12.83 -9.12 11.81
CA LYS A 139 12.56 -8.26 10.64
C LYS A 139 13.49 -7.05 10.60
N ALA A 140 13.77 -6.43 11.74
CA ALA A 140 14.68 -5.29 11.82
C ALA A 140 16.13 -5.69 11.55
N GLU A 141 16.58 -6.84 12.07
CA GLU A 141 17.90 -7.41 11.80
C GLU A 141 18.07 -7.76 10.33
N GLU A 142 17.07 -8.42 9.73
CA GLU A 142 17.05 -8.75 8.30
C GLU A 142 17.13 -7.48 7.44
N ARG A 143 16.30 -6.49 7.73
CA ARG A 143 16.32 -5.21 7.02
C ARG A 143 17.67 -4.50 7.17
N ALA A 144 18.22 -4.47 8.37
CA ALA A 144 19.53 -3.86 8.61
C ALA A 144 20.64 -4.59 7.85
N ARG A 145 20.57 -5.92 7.74
CA ARG A 145 21.51 -6.72 6.94
C ARG A 145 21.40 -6.37 5.46
N ILE A 146 20.20 -6.40 4.89
CA ILE A 146 19.95 -6.05 3.48
C ILE A 146 20.40 -4.61 3.19
N ASP A 147 20.03 -3.66 4.04
CA ASP A 147 20.42 -2.24 3.87
C ASP A 147 21.95 -2.06 3.95
N PHE A 148 22.63 -2.84 4.80
CA PHE A 148 24.09 -2.82 4.91
C PHE A 148 24.77 -3.43 3.67
N GLU A 149 24.28 -4.58 3.20
CA GLU A 149 24.77 -5.24 1.98
C GLU A 149 24.58 -4.35 0.75
N GLU A 150 23.40 -3.73 0.58
CA GLU A 150 23.14 -2.79 -0.51
C GLU A 150 24.10 -1.60 -0.46
N ARG A 151 24.34 -1.02 0.72
CA ARG A 151 25.30 0.10 0.87
C ARG A 151 26.73 -0.29 0.51
N ILE A 152 27.15 -1.52 0.82
CA ILE A 152 28.48 -2.02 0.42
C ILE A 152 28.53 -2.12 -1.11
N ILE A 153 27.53 -2.74 -1.74
CA ILE A 153 27.47 -2.90 -3.19
C ILE A 153 27.48 -1.53 -3.87
N GLU A 154 26.67 -0.58 -3.40
CA GLU A 154 26.65 0.78 -3.93
C GLU A 154 28.01 1.47 -3.80
N ALA A 155 28.66 1.37 -2.64
CA ALA A 155 29.99 1.96 -2.45
C ALA A 155 31.03 1.36 -3.41
N VAL A 156 30.98 0.05 -3.65
CA VAL A 156 31.88 -0.62 -4.61
C VAL A 156 31.59 -0.16 -6.04
N VAL A 157 30.31 -0.07 -6.42
CA VAL A 157 29.89 0.40 -7.75
C VAL A 157 30.32 1.84 -7.99
N ASP A 158 30.12 2.73 -7.02
CA ASP A 158 30.46 4.15 -7.15
C ASP A 158 31.98 4.41 -7.24
N LEU A 159 32.80 3.52 -6.66
CA LEU A 159 34.26 3.57 -6.78
C LEU A 159 34.80 2.99 -8.09
N THR A 160 33.96 2.26 -8.84
CA THR A 160 34.38 1.52 -10.03
C THR A 160 33.99 2.26 -11.31
N LYS A 161 34.90 2.26 -12.29
CA LYS A 161 34.59 2.69 -13.66
C LYS A 161 34.50 1.47 -14.55
N VAL A 162 33.36 1.27 -15.18
CA VAL A 162 33.12 0.17 -16.13
C VAL A 162 32.78 0.76 -17.48
N GLU A 163 33.47 0.31 -18.52
CA GLU A 163 33.14 0.62 -19.90
C GLU A 163 32.36 -0.55 -20.50
N PHE A 164 31.20 -0.26 -21.09
CA PHE A 164 30.36 -1.28 -21.71
C PHE A 164 29.58 -0.71 -22.89
N PRO A 165 29.11 -1.57 -23.82
CA PRO A 165 28.33 -1.13 -24.98
C PRO A 165 27.05 -0.40 -24.56
N PRO A 166 26.71 0.77 -25.16
CA PRO A 166 25.50 1.53 -24.83
C PRO A 166 24.19 0.73 -24.95
N ILE A 167 24.17 -0.28 -25.81
CA ILE A 167 23.01 -1.17 -25.98
C ILE A 167 22.60 -1.89 -24.69
N LEU A 168 23.53 -2.15 -23.76
CA LEU A 168 23.18 -2.76 -22.48
C LEU A 168 22.32 -1.82 -21.63
N THR A 169 22.56 -0.51 -21.69
CA THR A 169 21.71 0.48 -21.01
C THR A 169 20.31 0.51 -21.61
N GLU A 170 20.20 0.43 -22.94
CA GLU A 170 18.88 0.40 -23.61
C GLU A 170 18.07 -0.84 -23.23
N ILE A 171 18.70 -2.03 -23.20
CA ILE A 171 18.06 -3.27 -22.77
C ILE A 171 17.54 -3.15 -21.33
N GLU A 172 18.31 -2.52 -20.44
CA GLU A 172 17.89 -2.33 -19.05
C GLU A 172 16.74 -1.31 -18.93
N ILE A 173 16.74 -0.23 -19.71
CA ILE A 173 15.60 0.70 -19.79
C ILE A 173 14.34 -0.03 -20.25
N ASP A 174 14.43 -0.85 -21.29
CA ASP A 174 13.30 -1.63 -21.81
C ASP A 174 12.75 -2.60 -20.75
N ARG A 175 13.63 -3.21 -19.95
CA ARG A 175 13.27 -4.07 -18.82
C ARG A 175 12.48 -3.30 -17.75
N LEU A 176 12.96 -2.12 -17.36
CA LEU A 176 12.30 -1.26 -16.37
C LEU A 176 10.93 -0.76 -16.86
N LEU A 177 10.81 -0.40 -18.13
CA LEU A 177 9.53 -0.01 -18.74
C LEU A 177 8.56 -1.19 -18.80
N SER A 178 9.04 -2.38 -19.14
CA SER A 178 8.23 -3.60 -19.16
C SER A 178 7.69 -3.96 -17.78
N GLU A 179 8.50 -3.79 -16.73
CA GLU A 179 8.06 -3.96 -15.33
C GLU A 179 6.96 -2.97 -14.95
N ARG A 180 7.15 -1.69 -15.30
CA ARG A 180 6.13 -0.66 -15.10
C ARG A 180 4.83 -1.00 -15.84
N LEU A 181 4.91 -1.46 -17.09
CA LEU A 181 3.75 -1.83 -17.88
C LEU A 181 2.96 -2.98 -17.24
N ARG A 182 3.66 -4.02 -16.75
CA ARG A 182 3.00 -5.13 -16.03
C ARG A 182 2.26 -4.65 -14.79
N TYR A 183 2.83 -3.69 -14.07
CA TYR A 183 2.18 -3.08 -12.91
C TYR A 183 0.92 -2.29 -13.32
N LEU A 184 1.02 -1.44 -14.34
CA LEU A 184 -0.11 -0.65 -14.85
C LEU A 184 -1.25 -1.53 -15.39
N GLN A 185 -0.92 -2.63 -16.08
CA GLN A 185 -1.92 -3.58 -16.58
C GLN A 185 -2.71 -4.25 -15.45
N ARG A 186 -2.07 -4.54 -14.30
CA ARG A 186 -2.77 -5.06 -13.11
C ARG A 186 -3.73 -4.03 -12.50
N GLU A 187 -3.42 -2.75 -12.63
CA GLU A 187 -4.30 -1.64 -12.24
C GLU A 187 -5.34 -1.29 -13.32
N GLY A 188 -5.35 -1.97 -14.46
CA GLY A 188 -6.24 -1.69 -15.59
C GLY A 188 -5.93 -0.37 -16.32
N ARG A 189 -4.70 0.15 -16.20
CA ARG A 189 -4.23 1.38 -16.83
C ARG A 189 -3.31 1.11 -18.01
N SER A 190 -3.32 1.99 -19.01
CA SER A 190 -2.38 1.94 -20.15
C SER A 190 -1.10 2.76 -19.89
N LEU A 191 -0.07 2.52 -20.71
CA LEU A 191 1.16 3.31 -20.65
C LEU A 191 0.90 4.77 -21.04
N GLU A 192 0.04 4.99 -22.02
CA GLU A 192 -0.33 6.33 -22.51
C GLU A 192 -1.03 7.14 -21.42
N GLU A 193 -1.92 6.52 -20.65
CA GLU A 193 -2.58 7.15 -19.49
C GLU A 193 -1.58 7.49 -18.38
N TYR A 194 -0.58 6.64 -18.17
CA TYR A 194 0.49 6.89 -17.22
C TYR A 194 1.38 8.07 -17.65
N LEU A 195 1.86 8.05 -18.89
CA LEU A 195 2.65 9.13 -19.49
C LEU A 195 1.91 10.47 -19.46
N SER A 196 0.61 10.46 -19.78
CA SER A 196 -0.26 11.64 -19.67
C SER A 196 -0.37 12.13 -18.22
N SER A 197 -0.49 11.23 -17.25
CA SER A 197 -0.60 11.60 -15.83
C SER A 197 0.66 12.27 -15.27
N ILE A 198 1.83 11.98 -15.84
CA ILE A 198 3.11 12.59 -15.45
C ILE A 198 3.55 13.71 -16.40
N ASN A 199 2.75 14.03 -17.43
CA ASN A 199 3.06 15.00 -18.48
C ASN A 199 4.43 14.77 -19.14
N LYS A 200 4.75 13.51 -19.48
CA LYS A 200 6.01 13.16 -20.15
C LYS A 200 5.76 12.30 -21.38
N SER A 201 6.63 12.45 -22.37
CA SER A 201 6.78 11.50 -23.48
C SER A 201 7.52 10.24 -23.03
N GLU A 202 7.45 9.18 -23.84
CA GLU A 202 8.22 7.97 -23.61
C GLU A 202 9.73 8.26 -23.66
N GLU A 203 10.19 9.03 -24.65
CA GLU A 203 11.59 9.46 -24.75
C GLU A 203 12.09 10.21 -23.51
N GLU A 204 11.31 11.15 -22.97
CA GLU A 204 11.67 11.86 -21.74
C GLU A 204 11.79 10.90 -20.55
N LEU A 205 10.86 9.94 -20.43
CA LEU A 205 10.93 8.92 -19.39
C LEU A 205 12.16 8.02 -19.56
N ARG A 206 12.51 7.62 -20.78
CA ARG A 206 13.71 6.82 -21.07
C ARG A 206 14.97 7.56 -20.65
N GLU A 207 15.09 8.85 -20.97
CA GLU A 207 16.24 9.66 -20.58
C GLU A 207 16.34 9.84 -19.06
N GLU A 208 15.22 9.94 -18.34
CA GLU A 208 15.22 9.94 -16.87
C GLU A 208 15.63 8.60 -16.26
N LEU A 209 15.31 7.49 -16.92
CA LEU A 209 15.69 6.14 -16.49
C LEU A 209 17.15 5.82 -16.83
N ARG A 210 17.74 6.51 -17.81
CA ARG A 210 19.11 6.23 -18.30
C ARG A 210 20.18 6.23 -17.19
N PRO A 211 20.23 7.19 -16.25
CA PRO A 211 21.20 7.13 -15.14
C PRO A 211 21.02 5.91 -14.24
N LEU A 212 19.77 5.56 -13.92
CA LEU A 212 19.46 4.38 -13.11
C LEU A 212 19.85 3.09 -13.85
N ALA A 213 19.43 2.94 -15.11
CA ALA A 213 19.77 1.80 -15.95
C ALA A 213 21.29 1.63 -16.10
N THR A 214 22.02 2.73 -16.29
CA THR A 214 23.48 2.74 -16.33
C THR A 214 24.08 2.22 -15.02
N LYS A 215 23.57 2.67 -13.87
CA LYS A 215 24.01 2.18 -12.54
C LYS A 215 23.70 0.68 -12.36
N MET A 216 22.54 0.21 -12.81
CA MET A 216 22.14 -1.20 -12.72
C MET A 216 23.00 -2.12 -13.59
N VAL A 217 23.29 -1.73 -14.83
CA VAL A 217 24.22 -2.46 -15.71
C VAL A 217 25.61 -2.50 -15.10
N THR A 218 26.10 -1.36 -14.58
CA THR A 218 27.40 -1.27 -13.89
C THR A 218 27.43 -2.23 -12.70
N ARG A 219 26.41 -2.19 -11.83
CA ARG A 219 26.27 -3.09 -10.68
C ARG A 219 26.34 -4.55 -11.09
N SER A 220 25.58 -4.95 -12.10
CA SER A 220 25.56 -6.33 -12.59
C SER A 220 26.94 -6.79 -13.08
N LEU A 221 27.63 -5.95 -13.85
CA LEU A 221 28.98 -6.25 -14.36
C LEU A 221 30.01 -6.35 -13.24
N VAL A 222 29.97 -5.44 -12.26
CA VAL A 222 30.86 -5.45 -11.09
C VAL A 222 30.64 -6.70 -10.24
N LEU A 223 29.40 -7.01 -9.89
CA LEU A 223 29.08 -8.20 -9.08
C LEU A 223 29.48 -9.49 -9.79
N ARG A 224 29.22 -9.60 -11.10
CA ARG A 224 29.66 -10.74 -11.90
C ARG A 224 31.18 -10.89 -11.87
N LYS A 225 31.92 -9.79 -12.00
CA LYS A 225 33.39 -9.81 -11.97
C LYS A 225 33.92 -10.25 -10.60
N ILE A 226 33.32 -9.77 -9.51
CA ILE A 226 33.67 -10.19 -8.14
C ILE A 226 33.38 -11.69 -7.96
N ALA A 227 32.21 -12.17 -8.40
CA ALA A 227 31.87 -13.58 -8.32
C ALA A 227 32.85 -14.47 -9.09
N GLU A 228 33.29 -14.04 -10.28
CA GLU A 228 34.33 -14.72 -11.06
C GLU A 228 35.70 -14.75 -10.34
N GLU A 229 36.11 -13.66 -9.71
CA GLU A 229 37.41 -13.56 -9.01
C GLU A 229 37.45 -14.35 -7.70
N GLU A 230 36.36 -14.27 -6.93
CA GLU A 230 36.19 -14.99 -5.67
C GLU A 230 35.74 -16.45 -5.87
N LYS A 231 35.49 -16.85 -7.12
CA LYS A 231 35.01 -18.19 -7.50
C LYS A 231 33.76 -18.60 -6.74
N ILE A 232 32.80 -17.68 -6.68
CA ILE A 232 31.49 -17.94 -6.09
C ILE A 232 30.73 -18.85 -7.05
N GLU A 233 30.46 -20.07 -6.60
CA GLU A 233 29.66 -21.06 -7.31
C GLU A 233 28.35 -21.27 -6.56
N VAL A 234 27.24 -21.31 -7.30
CA VAL A 234 25.94 -21.67 -6.75
C VAL A 234 25.69 -23.13 -7.05
N SER A 235 25.46 -23.92 -6.03
CA SER A 235 25.16 -25.34 -6.14
C SER A 235 23.69 -25.59 -6.48
N ASP A 236 23.40 -26.71 -7.13
CA ASP A 236 22.01 -27.13 -7.42
C ASP A 236 21.16 -27.20 -6.14
N THR A 237 21.77 -27.62 -5.02
CA THR A 237 21.10 -27.68 -3.71
C THR A 237 20.71 -26.32 -3.16
N GLU A 238 21.48 -25.26 -3.43
CA GLU A 238 21.12 -23.89 -3.02
C GLU A 238 19.99 -23.34 -3.89
N ILE A 239 19.99 -23.67 -5.19
CA ILE A 239 18.92 -23.31 -6.11
C ILE A 239 17.61 -23.98 -5.70
N GLU A 240 17.63 -25.28 -5.41
CA GLU A 240 16.45 -26.02 -4.95
C GLU A 240 15.92 -25.46 -3.61
N ALA A 241 16.82 -25.15 -2.67
CA ALA A 241 16.44 -24.56 -1.39
C ALA A 241 15.78 -23.18 -1.56
N ASP A 242 16.29 -22.34 -2.46
CA ASP A 242 15.71 -21.02 -2.74
C ASP A 242 14.34 -21.15 -3.41
N ILE A 243 14.18 -22.04 -4.40
CA ILE A 243 12.89 -22.33 -5.03
C ILE A 243 11.86 -22.80 -4.01
N GLU A 244 12.23 -23.75 -3.13
CA GLU A 244 11.34 -24.19 -2.05
C GLU A 244 10.97 -23.05 -1.09
N GLY A 245 11.93 -22.17 -0.78
CA GLY A 245 11.71 -20.97 0.03
C GLY A 245 10.67 -20.05 -0.59
N MET A 246 10.82 -19.75 -1.89
CA MET A 246 9.87 -18.91 -2.64
C MET A 246 8.46 -19.51 -2.63
N VAL A 247 8.32 -20.83 -2.86
CA VAL A 247 7.02 -21.52 -2.87
C VAL A 247 6.33 -21.51 -1.51
N ARG A 248 7.09 -21.61 -0.40
CA ARG A 248 6.51 -21.53 0.96
C ARG A 248 6.09 -20.11 1.36
N SER A 249 6.67 -19.10 0.72
CA SER A 249 6.42 -17.68 1.00
C SER A 249 5.36 -17.01 0.10
N ALA A 250 4.94 -17.70 -0.98
CA ALA A 250 3.90 -17.28 -1.91
C ALA A 250 2.51 -17.76 -1.47
#